data_AF-A0A973DSF4-F1
#
_entry.id   AF-A0A973DSF4-F1
#
_cell.length_a   1.000
_cell.length_b   1.000
_cell.length_c   1.000
_cell.angle_alpha   90.00
_cell.angle_beta   90.00
_cell.angle_gamma   90.00
#
_symmetry.space_group_name_H-M   'P 1'
#
loop_
_entity.id
_entity.type
_entity.pdbx_description
1 polymer ?
#
loop_
_entity_poly.entity_id
_entity_poly.type
_entity_poly.pdbx_seq_one_letter_code
_entity_poly.pdbx_strand_id
1 'polypeptide(L)'
;MSYLAQAPAEETSPAQQYPSSEQLNSFYQHLEDTLNDIEFINKAHPGLVMNKLRRLYNRARPEEVELNILRGILTATQRGPYSKSIKDSSSKS
;
A
#
# COMPACT_ATOMS: atom_id res chain seq x y z
N MET A 1 54.95 -16.15 9.67
CA MET A 1 54.18 -15.05 9.07
C MET A 1 52.71 -15.42 9.12
N SER A 2 51.96 -14.72 9.95
CA SER A 2 50.54 -14.91 10.21
C SER A 2 49.73 -14.37 9.03
N TYR A 3 48.86 -15.21 8.46
CA TYR A 3 47.71 -14.72 7.70
C TYR A 3 46.48 -15.41 8.28
N LEU A 4 45.85 -14.71 9.22
CA LEU A 4 44.51 -15.05 9.71
C LEU A 4 43.57 -14.96 8.51
N ALA A 5 42.86 -16.06 8.25
CA ALA A 5 41.78 -16.11 7.29
C ALA A 5 40.75 -15.04 7.67
N GLN A 6 40.65 -14.00 6.83
CA GLN A 6 39.57 -13.04 6.90
C GLN A 6 38.28 -13.81 6.65
N ALA A 7 37.46 -14.00 7.69
CA ALA A 7 36.08 -14.45 7.53
C ALA A 7 35.37 -13.49 6.55
N PRO A 8 34.50 -14.00 5.66
CA PRO A 8 33.75 -13.11 4.77
C PRO A 8 32.95 -12.16 5.66
N ALA A 9 33.13 -10.86 5.42
CA ALA A 9 32.30 -9.85 6.06
C ALA A 9 30.84 -10.21 5.75
N GLU A 10 30.07 -10.57 6.77
CA GLU A 10 28.63 -10.69 6.65
C GLU A 10 28.14 -9.29 6.26
N GLU A 11 27.82 -9.11 4.98
CA GLU A 11 27.10 -7.95 4.49
C GLU A 11 25.77 -7.93 5.24
N THR A 12 25.70 -7.10 6.28
CA THR A 12 24.49 -6.82 7.05
C THR A 12 23.54 -6.07 6.12
N SER A 13 22.83 -6.84 5.29
CA SER A 13 21.65 -6.36 4.59
C SER A 13 20.76 -5.67 5.64
N PRO A 14 20.31 -4.42 5.40
CA PRO A 14 19.48 -3.71 6.38
C PRO A 14 18.34 -4.64 6.77
N ALA A 15 18.16 -4.85 8.09
CA ALA A 15 17.17 -5.78 8.61
C ALA A 15 15.82 -5.48 7.95
N GLN A 16 15.33 -6.44 7.17
CA GLN A 16 14.10 -6.31 6.39
C GLN A 16 12.94 -6.00 7.35
N GLN A 17 12.53 -4.73 7.39
CA GLN A 17 11.53 -4.26 8.34
C GLN A 17 10.15 -4.42 7.74
N TYR A 18 9.35 -5.31 8.34
CA TYR A 18 7.98 -5.56 7.91
C TYR A 18 7.00 -4.66 8.66
N PRO A 19 5.93 -4.20 7.99
CA PRO A 19 4.92 -3.37 8.61
C PRO A 19 4.14 -4.15 9.69
N SER A 20 3.68 -3.44 10.71
CA SER A 20 2.76 -4.00 11.70
C SER A 20 1.40 -4.34 11.07
N SER A 21 0.64 -5.21 11.73
CA SER A 21 -0.74 -5.52 11.32
C SER A 21 -1.62 -4.27 11.24
N GLU A 22 -1.41 -3.32 12.16
CA GLU A 22 -2.10 -2.03 12.17
C GLU A 22 -1.75 -1.19 10.94
N GLN A 23 -0.47 -1.14 10.56
CA GLN A 23 -0.06 -0.43 9.35
C GLN A 23 -0.66 -1.07 8.09
N LEU A 24 -0.68 -2.39 7.99
CA LEU A 24 -1.35 -3.08 6.88
C LEU A 24 -2.85 -2.79 6.83
N ASN A 25 -3.53 -2.82 7.97
CA ASN A 25 -4.96 -2.51 8.06
C ASN A 25 -5.26 -1.07 7.62
N SER A 26 -4.50 -0.10 8.10
CA SER A 26 -4.65 1.30 7.69
C SER A 26 -4.36 1.51 6.20
N PHE A 27 -3.41 0.76 5.63
CA PHE A 27 -3.17 0.74 4.19
C PHE A 27 -4.37 0.19 3.41
N TYR A 28 -4.96 -0.92 3.86
CA TYR A 28 -6.14 -1.48 3.20
C TYR A 28 -7.36 -0.56 3.27
N GLN A 29 -7.55 0.15 4.39
CA GLN A 29 -8.60 1.15 4.49
C GLN A 29 -8.39 2.27 3.47
N HIS A 30 -7.19 2.85 3.43
CA HIS A 30 -6.88 3.93 2.50
C HIS A 30 -7.01 3.51 1.03
N LEU A 31 -6.59 2.28 0.72
CA LEU A 31 -6.75 1.69 -0.60
C LEU A 31 -8.23 1.57 -0.98
N GLU A 32 -9.07 1.07 -0.09
CA GLU A 32 -10.51 0.96 -0.32
C GLU A 32 -11.16 2.32 -0.56
N ASP A 33 -10.87 3.30 0.30
CA ASP A 33 -11.37 4.66 0.18
C ASP A 33 -10.95 5.29 -1.17
N THR A 34 -9.68 5.13 -1.54
CA THR A 34 -9.15 5.65 -2.81
C THR A 34 -9.82 5.00 -4.01
N LEU A 35 -10.03 3.68 -3.99
CA LEU A 35 -10.69 2.95 -5.07
C LEU A 35 -12.17 3.27 -5.18
N ASN A 36 -12.83 3.58 -4.06
CA ASN A 36 -14.20 4.10 -4.04
C ASN A 36 -14.27 5.52 -4.60
N ASP A 37 -13.34 6.40 -4.21
CA ASP A 37 -13.28 7.79 -4.67
C ASP A 37 -13.13 7.91 -6.19
N ILE A 38 -12.40 6.97 -6.82
CA ILE A 38 -12.20 6.94 -8.28
C ILE A 38 -13.21 6.04 -9.02
N GLU A 39 -14.26 5.57 -8.33
CA GLU A 39 -15.31 4.68 -8.86
C GLU A 39 -14.78 3.38 -9.50
N PHE A 40 -13.63 2.87 -9.05
CA PHE A 40 -13.06 1.62 -9.56
C PHE A 40 -13.83 0.39 -9.07
N ILE A 41 -14.39 0.43 -7.85
CA ILE A 41 -15.15 -0.67 -7.28
C ILE A 41 -16.58 -0.63 -7.80
N ASN A 42 -17.00 -1.70 -8.50
CA ASN A 42 -18.38 -1.85 -8.92
C ASN A 42 -19.29 -2.12 -7.70
N LYS A 43 -20.32 -1.28 -7.53
CA LYS A 43 -21.33 -1.38 -6.47
C LYS A 43 -22.12 -2.70 -6.47
N ALA A 44 -22.15 -3.44 -7.59
CA ALA A 44 -22.81 -4.74 -7.68
C ALA A 44 -22.10 -5.84 -6.87
N HIS A 45 -20.78 -5.71 -6.68
CA HIS A 45 -19.96 -6.71 -5.97
C HIS A 45 -18.96 -6.05 -5.02
N PRO A 46 -19.45 -5.40 -3.95
CA PRO A 46 -18.59 -4.79 -2.96
C PRO A 46 -17.69 -5.86 -2.32
N GLY A 47 -16.40 -5.55 -2.15
CA GLY A 47 -15.45 -6.42 -1.46
C GLY A 47 -14.76 -7.51 -2.30
N LEU A 48 -15.22 -7.85 -3.51
CA LEU A 48 -14.53 -8.85 -4.35
C LEU A 48 -13.12 -8.38 -4.73
N VAL A 49 -13.01 -7.11 -5.12
CA VAL A 49 -11.75 -6.44 -5.47
C VAL A 49 -10.84 -6.37 -4.24
N MET A 50 -11.36 -5.87 -3.12
CA MET A 50 -10.60 -5.77 -1.87
C MET A 50 -10.09 -7.12 -1.38
N ASN A 51 -10.88 -8.19 -1.49
CA ASN A 51 -10.46 -9.54 -1.13
C ASN A 51 -9.32 -10.04 -2.02
N LYS A 52 -9.34 -9.73 -3.32
CA LYS A 52 -8.23 -10.07 -4.23
C LYS A 52 -6.97 -9.27 -3.91
N LEU A 53 -7.10 -7.98 -3.65
CA LEU A 53 -5.97 -7.11 -3.30
C LEU A 53 -5.36 -7.49 -1.95
N ARG A 54 -6.17 -7.74 -0.91
CA ARG A 54 -5.68 -8.25 0.38
C ARG A 54 -4.89 -9.56 0.22
N ARG A 55 -5.39 -10.50 -0.59
CA ARG A 55 -4.65 -11.73 -0.90
C ARG A 55 -3.34 -11.47 -1.63
N LEU A 56 -3.33 -10.53 -2.58
CA LEU A 56 -2.14 -10.16 -3.34
C LEU A 56 -1.05 -9.59 -2.43
N TYR A 57 -1.38 -8.57 -1.62
CA TYR A 57 -0.42 -7.91 -0.75
C TYR A 57 0.02 -8.79 0.42
N ASN A 58 -0.88 -9.61 0.99
CA ASN A 58 -0.48 -10.60 2.00
C ASN A 58 0.52 -11.63 1.46
N ARG A 59 0.38 -12.04 0.18
CA ARG A 59 1.33 -12.94 -0.47
C ARG A 59 2.66 -12.25 -0.80
N ALA A 60 2.60 -10.99 -1.24
CA ALA A 60 3.79 -10.21 -1.56
C ALA A 60 4.65 -9.89 -0.33
N ARG A 61 4.02 -9.83 0.87
CA ARG A 61 4.67 -9.47 2.15
C ARG A 61 5.52 -8.19 2.01
N PRO A 62 4.89 -7.05 1.65
CA PRO A 62 5.64 -5.83 1.40
C PRO A 62 6.41 -5.39 2.64
N GLU A 63 7.58 -4.83 2.41
CA GLU A 63 8.38 -4.16 3.44
C GLU A 63 7.73 -2.83 3.83
N GLU A 64 8.14 -2.28 4.98
CA GLU A 64 7.60 -1.01 5.47
C GLU A 64 7.87 0.14 4.49
N VAL A 65 9.04 0.14 3.84
CA VAL A 65 9.41 1.13 2.82
C VAL A 65 8.47 1.02 1.60
N GLU A 66 8.22 -0.20 1.13
CA GLU A 66 7.32 -0.44 0.00
C GLU A 66 5.89 -0.02 0.32
N LEU A 67 5.40 -0.32 1.53
CA LEU A 67 4.08 0.07 1.98
C LEU A 67 3.93 1.59 2.07
N ASN A 68 4.99 2.30 2.49
CA ASN A 68 5.01 3.76 2.49
C ASN A 68 4.97 4.36 1.09
N ILE A 69 5.69 3.75 0.13
CA ILE A 69 5.62 4.16 -1.29
C ILE A 69 4.20 3.96 -1.83
N LEU A 70 3.59 2.80 -1.58
CA LEU A 70 2.22 2.49 -1.99
C LEU A 70 1.21 3.51 -1.42
N ARG A 71 1.32 3.86 -0.14
CA ARG A 71 0.50 4.92 0.48
C ARG A 71 0.72 6.28 -0.17
N GLY A 72 1.96 6.61 -0.53
CA GLY A 72 2.29 7.83 -1.26
C GLY A 72 1.56 7.92 -2.59
N ILE A 73 1.52 6.81 -3.35
CA ILE A 73 0.76 6.70 -4.60
C ILE A 73 -0.73 6.94 -4.35
N LEU A 74 -1.34 6.26 -3.38
CA LEU A 74 -2.76 6.45 -3.04
C LEU A 74 -3.09 7.89 -2.68
N THR A 75 -2.24 8.53 -1.89
CA THR A 75 -2.37 9.95 -1.52
C THR A 75 -2.32 10.86 -2.75
N ALA A 76 -1.40 10.59 -3.68
CA ALA A 76 -1.30 11.36 -4.91
C ALA A 76 -2.54 11.17 -5.81
N THR A 77 -3.05 9.94 -5.92
CA THR A 77 -4.29 9.65 -6.66
C THR A 77 -5.49 10.40 -6.09
N GLN A 78 -5.65 10.43 -4.77
CA GLN A 78 -6.72 11.18 -4.10
C GLN A 78 -6.58 12.71 -4.22
N ARG A 79 -5.38 13.23 -4.46
CA ARG A 79 -5.16 14.68 -4.70
C ARG A 79 -5.38 15.08 -6.16
N GLY A 80 -5.33 14.11 -7.08
CA GLY A 80 -5.49 14.33 -8.51
C GLY A 80 -6.91 14.73 -8.93
N PRO A 81 -7.13 15.09 -10.20
CA PRO A 81 -8.43 15.55 -10.71
C PRO A 81 -9.53 14.49 -10.58
N TYR A 82 -9.17 13.22 -10.38
CA TYR A 82 -10.09 12.11 -10.23
C TYR A 82 -10.94 12.17 -8.95
N SER A 83 -10.50 12.83 -7.87
CA SER A 83 -11.29 12.95 -6.63
C SER A 83 -12.18 14.19 -6.58
N LYS A 84 -11.85 15.23 -7.35
CA LYS A 84 -12.47 16.55 -7.24
C LYS A 84 -13.84 16.62 -7.93
N SER A 85 -14.07 15.78 -8.93
CA SER A 85 -15.33 15.77 -9.71
C SER A 85 -16.56 15.27 -8.95
N ILE A 86 -16.40 14.57 -7.82
CA ILE A 86 -17.52 13.92 -7.11
C ILE A 86 -18.10 14.80 -5.98
N LYS A 87 -17.29 15.64 -5.32
CA LYS A 87 -17.79 16.51 -4.24
C LYS A 87 -18.68 17.65 -4.76
N ASP A 88 -18.47 18.11 -5.99
CA ASP A 88 -19.24 19.22 -6.57
C ASP A 88 -20.65 18.82 -7.05
N SER A 89 -20.93 17.52 -7.24
CA SER A 89 -22.26 17.02 -7.66
C SER A 89 -23.23 16.77 -6.51
N SER A 90 -22.78 16.71 -5.24
CA SER A 90 -23.63 16.46 -4.07
C SER A 90 -24.15 17.72 -3.38
N SER A 91 -23.66 18.91 -3.74
CA SER A 91 -24.09 20.19 -3.13
C SER A 91 -25.13 20.95 -3.96
N LYS A 92 -25.74 20.30 -4.95
CA LYS A 92 -26.80 20.88 -5.77
C LYS A 92 -28.01 19.94 -5.83
N SER A 93 -28.69 19.79 -4.71
CA SER A 93 -30.07 19.28 -4.62
C SER A 93 -30.73 19.89 -3.39
#